data_AF-A0A9N9HJC1-F1
#
_entry.id   AF-A0A9N9HJC1-F1
#
_cell.length_a   1.000
_cell.length_b   1.000
_cell.length_c   1.000
_cell.angle_alpha   90.00
_cell.angle_beta   90.00
_cell.angle_gamma   90.00
#
_symmetry.space_group_name_H-M   'P 1'
#
loop_
_entity.id
_entity.type
_entity.pdbx_description
1 polymer ?
#
loop_
_entity_poly.entity_id
_entity_poly.type
_entity_poly.pdbx_seq_one_letter_code
_entity_poly.pdbx_strand_id
1 'polypeptide(L)'
;MSRDSTNNSHQTFTPSTLSTPRQFVDTSTILPNAKLQHIAAEKINSAAKSLAEYQRMIEITTDDSIKVLLSSKIIEEQKNISIQHAQLTKLKRHAEAQSRLAAKKQKLLEE
;
A
#
# COMPACT_ATOMS: atom_id res chain seq x y z
N MET A 1 70.50 -29.02 -2.24
CA MET A 1 69.81 -30.29 -1.98
C MET A 1 68.36 -30.15 -2.42
N SER A 2 67.99 -30.91 -3.45
CA SER A 2 66.63 -31.02 -3.99
C SER A 2 65.64 -31.58 -2.97
N ARG A 3 64.39 -31.11 -3.02
CA ARG A 3 63.19 -31.94 -2.81
C ARG A 3 62.08 -31.47 -3.73
N ASP A 4 61.81 -32.28 -4.76
CA ASP A 4 60.49 -32.45 -5.35
C ASP A 4 59.50 -32.95 -4.30
N SER A 5 58.23 -32.56 -4.41
CA SER A 5 57.09 -33.51 -4.49
C SER A 5 55.77 -32.77 -4.71
N THR A 6 55.06 -33.27 -5.70
CA THR A 6 53.79 -32.88 -6.31
C THR A 6 52.56 -33.40 -5.55
N ASN A 7 51.40 -32.77 -5.83
CA ASN A 7 50.02 -33.31 -5.93
C ASN A 7 49.48 -34.27 -4.84
N ASN A 8 48.33 -33.95 -4.22
CA ASN A 8 46.97 -34.18 -4.77
C ASN A 8 45.90 -34.19 -3.66
N SER A 9 44.80 -33.48 -3.94
CA SER A 9 43.38 -33.67 -3.55
C SER A 9 43.00 -34.56 -2.35
N HIS A 10 42.18 -34.02 -1.43
CA HIS A 10 40.81 -34.52 -1.22
C HIS A 10 39.93 -33.42 -0.62
N GLN A 11 38.84 -33.13 -1.32
CA GLN A 11 37.72 -32.29 -0.90
C GLN A 11 37.00 -32.93 0.30
N THR A 12 36.49 -32.09 1.20
CA THR A 12 35.17 -32.34 1.82
C THR A 12 34.51 -31.00 2.12
N PHE A 13 34.02 -30.33 1.07
CA PHE A 13 33.04 -29.27 1.25
C PHE A 13 31.72 -29.94 1.62
N THR A 14 31.38 -29.93 2.90
CA THR A 14 30.02 -30.24 3.35
C THR A 14 29.09 -29.16 2.80
N PRO A 15 28.06 -29.49 1.99
CA PRO A 15 27.04 -28.51 1.67
C PRO A 15 26.19 -28.34 2.92
N SER A 16 26.48 -27.30 3.71
CA SER A 16 25.53 -26.79 4.68
C SER A 16 24.34 -26.27 3.89
N THR A 17 23.33 -27.13 3.71
CA THR A 17 21.98 -26.69 3.34
C THR A 17 21.48 -25.82 4.48
N LEU A 18 21.81 -24.53 4.40
CA LEU A 18 21.20 -23.49 5.20
C LEU A 18 19.73 -23.46 4.79
N SER A 19 18.92 -24.28 5.45
CA SER A 19 17.47 -24.18 5.44
C SER A 19 17.13 -22.76 5.89
N THR A 20 16.96 -21.87 4.93
CA THR A 20 16.50 -20.52 5.20
C THR A 20 15.12 -20.68 5.82
N PRO A 21 14.90 -20.31 7.10
CA PRO A 21 13.59 -20.45 7.69
C PRO A 21 12.63 -19.64 6.84
N ARG A 22 11.54 -20.26 6.35
CA ARG A 22 10.41 -19.51 5.79
C ARG A 22 9.98 -18.54 6.90
N GLN A 23 10.35 -17.27 6.75
CA GLN A 23 9.82 -16.22 7.63
C GLN A 23 8.32 -16.21 7.40
N PHE A 24 7.58 -16.79 8.34
CA PHE A 24 6.15 -16.56 8.46
C PHE A 24 5.99 -15.06 8.70
N VAL A 25 5.53 -14.35 7.67
CA VAL A 25 5.18 -12.94 7.82
C VAL A 25 3.95 -12.93 8.73
N ASP A 26 4.11 -12.42 9.94
CA ASP A 26 3.00 -12.25 10.89
C ASP A 26 2.00 -11.25 10.29
N THR A 27 0.92 -11.76 9.69
CA THR A 27 -0.10 -10.97 9.00
C THR A 27 -1.04 -10.22 9.95
N SER A 28 -0.82 -10.31 11.28
CA SER A 28 -1.60 -9.58 12.27
C SER A 28 -1.41 -8.05 12.15
N THR A 29 -0.34 -7.60 11.50
CA THR A 29 -0.17 -6.20 11.09
C THR A 29 -0.72 -5.99 9.67
N ILE A 30 -1.81 -5.22 9.58
CA ILE A 30 -2.31 -4.70 8.30
C ILE A 30 -1.12 -4.05 7.56
N LEU A 31 -0.75 -4.59 6.39
CA LEU A 31 0.36 -4.06 5.59
C LEU A 31 0.21 -2.54 5.45
N PRO A 32 1.31 -1.75 5.48
CA PRO A 32 1.24 -0.29 5.45
C PRO A 32 0.36 0.27 4.32
N ASN A 33 0.34 -0.38 3.16
CA ASN A 33 -0.52 -0.01 2.05
C ASN A 33 -2.01 -0.22 2.35
N ALA A 34 -2.41 -1.34 2.94
CA ALA A 34 -3.80 -1.62 3.30
C ALA A 34 -4.32 -0.61 4.36
N LYS A 35 -3.48 -0.23 5.33
CA LYS A 35 -3.80 0.85 6.28
C LYS A 35 -4.03 2.18 5.58
N LEU A 36 -3.17 2.54 4.62
CA LEU A 36 -3.32 3.77 3.85
C LEU A 36 -4.56 3.75 2.94
N GLN A 37 -4.92 2.60 2.38
CA GLN A 37 -6.16 2.45 1.60
C GLN A 37 -7.39 2.67 2.49
N HIS A 38 -7.38 2.11 3.69
CA HIS A 38 -8.44 2.31 4.68
C HIS A 38 -8.61 3.80 5.03
N ILE A 39 -7.52 4.47 5.40
CA ILE A 39 -7.53 5.90 5.74
C ILE A 39 -8.07 6.75 4.57
N ALA A 40 -7.65 6.45 3.33
CA ALA A 40 -8.16 7.17 2.16
C ALA A 40 -9.67 6.95 1.99
N ALA A 41 -10.16 5.72 2.16
CA ALA A 41 -11.57 5.40 2.09
C ALA A 41 -12.40 6.07 3.20
N GLU A 42 -11.89 6.09 4.44
CA GLU A 42 -12.53 6.80 5.55
C GLU A 42 -12.64 8.30 5.27
N LYS A 43 -11.58 8.92 4.74
CA LYS A 43 -11.61 10.33 4.35
C LYS A 43 -12.62 10.62 3.25
N ILE A 44 -12.75 9.74 2.25
CA ILE A 44 -13.79 9.84 1.22
C ILE A 44 -15.18 9.79 1.86
N ASN A 45 -15.41 8.82 2.75
CA ASN A 45 -16.71 8.64 3.40
C ASN A 45 -17.08 9.85 4.27
N SER A 46 -16.13 10.36 5.05
CA SER A 46 -16.35 11.55 5.89
C SER A 46 -16.62 12.78 5.03
N ALA A 47 -15.82 13.02 3.99
CA ALA A 47 -16.03 14.14 3.07
C ALA A 47 -17.39 14.06 2.35
N ALA A 48 -17.81 12.86 1.93
CA ALA A 48 -19.11 12.65 1.30
C ALA A 48 -20.28 12.94 2.25
N LYS A 49 -20.15 12.60 3.54
CA LYS A 49 -21.15 12.96 4.56
C LYS A 49 -21.22 14.48 4.76
N SER A 50 -20.08 15.14 4.93
CA SER A 50 -20.01 16.61 5.06
C SER A 50 -20.60 17.31 3.84
N LEU A 51 -20.31 16.82 2.62
CA LEU A 51 -20.84 17.36 1.38
C LEU A 51 -22.37 17.28 1.34
N ALA A 52 -22.95 16.13 1.68
CA ALA A 52 -24.40 15.96 1.75
C ALA A 52 -25.04 16.87 2.81
N GLU A 53 -24.37 17.07 3.94
CA GLU A 53 -24.81 17.98 5.00
C GLU A 53 -24.80 19.43 4.52
N TYR A 54 -23.70 19.91 3.93
CA TYR A 54 -23.60 21.27 3.40
C TYR A 54 -24.60 21.56 2.28
N GLN A 55 -24.86 20.57 1.41
CA GLN A 55 -25.89 20.68 0.37
C GLN A 55 -27.29 20.87 1.00
N ARG A 56 -27.64 20.05 1.99
CA ARG A 56 -28.91 20.20 2.73
C ARG A 56 -28.99 21.55 3.44
N MET A 57 -27.88 22.01 4.03
CA MET A 57 -27.84 23.32 4.70
C MET A 57 -28.09 24.46 3.70
N ILE A 58 -27.54 24.40 2.49
CA ILE A 58 -27.80 25.40 1.43
C ILE A 58 -29.28 25.48 1.10
N GLU A 59 -29.97 24.34 1.00
CA GLU A 59 -31.38 24.29 0.63
C GLU A 59 -32.28 24.98 1.66
N ILE A 60 -31.94 24.90 2.95
CA ILE A 60 -32.75 25.46 4.04
C ILE A 60 -32.31 26.85 4.49
N THR A 61 -31.11 27.28 4.11
CA THR A 61 -30.54 28.56 4.54
C THR A 61 -31.12 29.70 3.71
N THR A 62 -31.59 30.76 4.38
CA THR A 62 -32.02 32.01 3.73
C THR A 62 -30.94 33.08 3.71
N ASP A 63 -29.92 32.94 4.55
CA ASP A 63 -28.77 33.87 4.63
C ASP A 63 -27.79 33.63 3.48
N ASP A 64 -27.64 34.62 2.61
CA ASP A 64 -26.78 34.52 1.42
C ASP A 64 -25.28 34.47 1.75
N SER A 65 -24.84 35.08 2.86
CA SER A 65 -23.45 34.99 3.30
C SER A 65 -23.10 33.56 3.74
N ILE A 66 -24.04 32.89 4.42
CA ILE A 66 -23.91 31.49 4.81
C ILE A 66 -23.94 30.59 3.57
N LYS A 67 -24.79 30.87 2.57
CA LYS A 67 -24.80 30.11 1.30
C LYS A 67 -23.45 30.18 0.57
N VAL A 68 -22.81 31.34 0.53
CA VAL A 68 -21.47 31.52 -0.07
C VAL A 68 -20.42 30.71 0.70
N LEU A 69 -20.45 30.75 2.03
CA LEU A 69 -19.56 29.96 2.88
C LEU A 69 -19.75 28.45 2.65
N LEU A 70 -20.99 27.98 2.65
CA LEU A 70 -21.32 26.56 2.40
C LEU A 70 -20.91 26.12 0.99
N SER A 71 -21.11 26.97 -0.02
CA SER A 71 -20.66 26.67 -1.40
C SER A 71 -19.15 26.49 -1.47
N SER A 72 -18.40 27.34 -0.76
CA SER A 72 -16.94 27.20 -0.65
C SER A 72 -16.54 25.89 0.03
N LYS A 73 -17.26 25.49 1.08
CA LYS A 73 -17.04 24.22 1.79
C LYS A 73 -17.36 22.99 0.93
N ILE A 74 -18.40 23.05 0.12
CA ILE A 74 -18.72 21.99 -0.85
C ILE A 74 -17.57 21.80 -1.85
N ILE A 75 -17.03 22.89 -2.40
CA ILE A 75 -15.89 22.82 -3.33
C ILE A 75 -14.66 22.21 -2.65
N GLU A 76 -14.40 22.58 -1.39
CA GLU A 76 -13.31 22.02 -0.60
C GLU A 76 -13.45 20.50 -0.41
N GLU A 77 -14.63 20.02 -0.03
CA GLU A 77 -14.87 18.59 0.15
C GLU A 77 -14.84 17.81 -1.18
N GLN A 78 -15.36 18.38 -2.28
CA GLN A 78 -15.22 17.78 -3.60
C GLN A 78 -13.76 17.61 -4.01
N LYS A 79 -12.92 18.62 -3.74
CA LYS A 79 -11.48 18.54 -3.97
C LYS A 79 -10.83 17.48 -3.09
N ASN A 80 -11.20 17.40 -1.81
CA ASN A 80 -10.71 16.39 -0.89
C ASN A 80 -11.03 14.97 -1.39
N ILE A 81 -12.28 14.70 -1.76
CA ILE A 81 -12.73 13.44 -2.35
C ILE A 81 -11.88 13.06 -3.57
N SER A 82 -11.68 14.01 -4.50
CA SER A 82 -10.87 13.79 -5.71
C SER A 82 -9.42 13.41 -5.38
N ILE A 83 -8.79 14.11 -4.43
CA ILE A 83 -7.42 13.81 -3.97
C ILE A 83 -7.34 12.41 -3.36
N GLN A 84 -8.29 12.06 -2.49
CA GLN A 84 -8.28 10.73 -1.86
C GLN A 84 -8.54 9.61 -2.87
N HIS A 85 -9.39 9.83 -3.88
CA HIS A 85 -9.58 8.85 -4.96
C HIS A 85 -8.31 8.63 -5.79
N ALA A 86 -7.59 9.71 -6.12
CA ALA A 86 -6.31 9.60 -6.81
C ALA A 86 -5.29 8.81 -5.98
N GLN A 87 -5.22 9.09 -4.68
CA GLN A 87 -4.35 8.37 -3.74
C GLN A 87 -4.73 6.88 -3.63
N LEU A 88 -6.02 6.58 -3.48
CA LEU A 88 -6.53 5.21 -3.40
C LEU A 88 -6.20 4.42 -4.67
N THR A 89 -6.35 5.05 -5.85
CA THR A 89 -5.99 4.45 -7.14
C THR A 89 -4.50 4.11 -7.19
N LYS A 90 -3.63 5.01 -6.75
CA LYS A 90 -2.18 4.76 -6.67
C LYS A 90 -1.85 3.60 -5.74
N LEU A 91 -2.49 3.54 -4.58
CA LEU A 91 -2.29 2.48 -3.59
C LEU A 91 -2.73 1.11 -4.11
N LYS A 92 -3.87 1.05 -4.81
CA LYS A 92 -4.37 -0.18 -5.45
C LYS A 92 -3.42 -0.70 -6.52
N ARG A 93 -2.95 0.17 -7.43
CA ARG A 93 -1.95 -0.20 -8.45
C ARG A 93 -0.65 -0.73 -7.83
N HIS A 94 -0.20 -0.12 -6.74
CA HIS A 94 0.97 -0.60 -6.02
C HIS A 94 0.74 -2.00 -5.42
N ALA A 95 -0.41 -2.24 -4.79
CA ALA A 95 -0.76 -3.55 -4.25
C ALA A 95 -0.82 -4.63 -5.35
N GLU A 96 -1.39 -4.32 -6.52
CA GLU A 96 -1.40 -5.22 -7.67
C GLU A 96 0.01 -5.53 -8.20
N ALA A 97 0.89 -4.52 -8.27
CA ALA A 97 2.28 -4.71 -8.67
C ALA A 97 3.03 -5.62 -7.68
N GLN A 98 2.83 -5.42 -6.39
CA GLN A 98 3.42 -6.27 -5.35
C GLN A 98 2.90 -7.71 -5.41
N SER A 99 1.59 -7.90 -5.63
CA SER A 99 1.00 -9.23 -5.80
C SER A 99 1.60 -9.97 -7.01
N ARG A 100 1.72 -9.30 -8.16
CA ARG A 100 2.38 -9.86 -9.36
C ARG A 100 3.84 -10.23 -9.11
N LEU A 101 4.58 -9.39 -8.39
CA LEU A 101 5.97 -9.67 -8.04
C LEU A 101 6.09 -10.88 -7.11
N ALA A 102 5.22 -10.98 -6.10
CA ALA A 102 5.19 -12.11 -5.18
C ALA A 102 4.90 -13.42 -5.93
N ALA A 103 3.91 -13.44 -6.83
CA ALA A 103 3.59 -14.60 -7.65
C ALA A 103 4.77 -15.05 -8.53
N LYS A 104 5.48 -14.08 -9.16
CA LYS A 104 6.69 -14.38 -9.95
C LYS A 104 7.81 -14.98 -9.10
N LYS A 105 8.04 -14.44 -7.90
CA LYS A 105 9.05 -14.97 -6.97
C LYS A 105 8.71 -16.37 -6.50
N GLN A 106 7.45 -16.63 -6.19
CA GLN A 106 7.00 -17.96 -5.80
C GLN A 106 7.25 -18.97 -6.93
N LYS A 107 6.88 -18.64 -8.17
CA LYS A 107 7.12 -19.52 -9.32
C LYS A 107 8.60 -19.84 -9.52
N LEU A 108 9.49 -18.85 -9.37
CA LEU A 108 10.95 -19.05 -9.50
C LEU A 108 11.54 -19.95 -8.40
N LEU A 109 10.91 -20.02 -7.22
CA LEU A 109 11.34 -20.90 -6.13
C LEU A 109 10.81 -22.33 -6.27
N GLU A 110 9.85 -22.56 -7.18
CA GLU A 110 9.26 -23.86 -7.49
C GLU A 110 9.93 -24.53 -8.71
N GLU A 111 10.80 -23.81 -9.44
CA GLU A 111 11.65 -24.28 -10.55
C GLU A 111 13.08 -24.58 -10.07
#